data_AF-A0A9W9I5P8-F1
#
_entry.id   AF-A0A9W9I5P8-F1
#
_cell.length_a   1.000
_cell.length_b   1.000
_cell.length_c   1.000
_cell.angle_alpha   90.00
_cell.angle_beta   90.00
_cell.angle_gamma   90.00
#
_symmetry.space_group_name_H-M   'P 1'
#
loop_
_entity.id
_entity.type
_entity.pdbx_description
1 polymer ?
#
loop_
_entity_poly.entity_id
_entity_poly.type
_entity_poly.pdbx_seq_one_letter_code
_entity_poly.pdbx_strand_id
1 'polypeptide(L)'
;MASENKNNMPRPWGVDNSGDNPAAIRGERVPAVMGALARLCVVRGIRHHEGFAQELYGNLEFPEIRRALNARAIMSNRIPEMNGPGDFPYCFWHPEVPGEQTLRRLLEKYPDNKLLRYQVGRACAAGGHTTLYHELGLLPDVAIAEEARDNATSGGAIFEAIVREPIRYAYMDDYLRCLREAPIPGAYLNGDACVRSMLDKTLFVGGPIYNPHEQPIFDITEDWCMDVEGVRPGARPVDPETVRLLYNPLPRDLPTVDKDLLILMAAWSGNIDRYTRLRRPKLLSYELPYVIRGIYHYPLFSKWWSMQMQPDNGPVAIH
;
A
#
# COMPACT_ATOMS: atom_id res chain seq x y z
N MET A 1 48.87 -33.79 -4.13
CA MET A 1 48.62 -32.50 -3.45
C MET A 1 47.43 -31.87 -4.14
N ALA A 2 46.27 -31.99 -3.49
CA ALA A 2 44.99 -31.59 -4.05
C ALA A 2 44.86 -30.06 -4.02
N SER A 3 44.51 -29.48 -5.16
CA SER A 3 44.13 -28.08 -5.30
C SER A 3 42.78 -27.86 -4.62
N GLU A 4 42.77 -27.13 -3.51
CA GLU A 4 41.54 -26.75 -2.81
C GLU A 4 40.69 -25.80 -3.68
N ASN A 5 39.53 -26.31 -4.04
CA ASN A 5 38.48 -25.62 -4.76
C ASN A 5 37.80 -24.60 -3.82
N LYS A 6 38.24 -23.33 -3.84
CA LYS A 6 37.72 -22.24 -3.00
C LYS A 6 36.32 -21.72 -3.40
N ASN A 7 35.49 -22.50 -4.08
CA ASN A 7 34.20 -22.05 -4.63
C ASN A 7 32.95 -22.64 -3.97
N ASN A 8 33.06 -23.22 -2.76
CA ASN A 8 31.91 -23.85 -2.10
C ASN A 8 31.63 -23.28 -0.70
N MET A 9 31.38 -21.97 -0.62
CA MET A 9 30.60 -21.42 0.50
C MET A 9 29.14 -21.26 0.06
N PRO A 10 28.15 -21.60 0.92
CA PRO A 10 26.75 -21.28 0.66
C PRO A 10 26.63 -19.76 0.48
N ARG A 11 26.15 -19.32 -0.68
CA ARG A 11 26.08 -17.91 -1.03
C ARG A 11 24.96 -17.23 -0.23
N PRO A 12 25.14 -15.98 0.24
CA PRO A 12 24.09 -15.29 0.98
C PRO A 12 22.87 -15.09 0.09
N TRP A 13 21.69 -15.40 0.63
CA TRP A 13 20.40 -15.23 -0.01
C TRP A 13 20.21 -13.81 -0.60
N GLY A 14 19.90 -13.72 -1.90
CA GLY A 14 19.13 -12.59 -2.44
C GLY A 14 19.86 -11.52 -3.27
N VAL A 15 21.16 -11.65 -3.59
CA VAL A 15 21.78 -10.72 -4.56
C VAL A 15 21.63 -11.28 -5.97
N ASP A 16 20.82 -10.62 -6.79
CA ASP A 16 20.70 -10.94 -8.22
C ASP A 16 21.94 -10.45 -8.99
N ASN A 17 22.92 -11.33 -9.13
CA ASN A 17 24.09 -11.09 -9.99
C ASN A 17 23.81 -11.33 -11.49
N SER A 18 22.60 -11.77 -11.87
CA SER A 18 22.24 -12.03 -13.27
C SER A 18 21.70 -10.79 -14.01
N GLY A 19 21.25 -9.78 -13.26
CA GLY A 19 20.63 -8.57 -13.81
C GLY A 19 19.21 -8.80 -14.34
N ASP A 20 18.62 -9.96 -14.04
CA ASP A 20 17.29 -10.36 -14.48
C ASP A 20 16.18 -9.55 -13.78
N ASN A 21 16.30 -9.29 -12.48
CA ASN A 21 15.31 -8.52 -11.72
C ASN A 21 15.27 -7.04 -12.15
N PRO A 22 16.40 -6.33 -12.30
CA PRO A 22 16.39 -5.00 -12.91
C PRO A 22 15.82 -4.98 -14.33
N ALA A 23 16.12 -5.99 -15.15
CA ALA A 23 15.56 -6.09 -16.51
C ALA A 23 14.05 -6.32 -16.50
N ALA A 24 13.54 -7.11 -15.55
CA ALA A 24 12.11 -7.32 -15.35
C ALA A 24 11.39 -6.03 -14.96
N ILE A 25 11.96 -5.24 -14.04
CA ILE A 25 11.41 -3.93 -13.66
C ILE A 25 11.30 -3.00 -14.87
N ARG A 26 12.33 -2.97 -15.72
CA ARG A 26 12.34 -2.16 -16.95
C ARG A 26 11.46 -2.71 -18.08
N GLY A 27 10.78 -3.83 -17.86
CA GLY A 27 9.96 -4.50 -18.86
C GLY A 27 10.76 -5.04 -20.05
N GLU A 28 12.04 -5.38 -19.85
CA GLU A 28 12.95 -5.84 -20.90
C GLU A 28 12.95 -7.36 -21.04
N ARG A 29 12.75 -8.09 -19.92
CA ARG A 29 12.93 -9.54 -19.87
C ARG A 29 12.27 -10.17 -18.65
N VAL A 30 11.71 -11.36 -18.82
CA VAL A 30 11.24 -12.19 -17.71
C VAL A 30 12.42 -12.96 -17.08
N PRO A 31 12.58 -12.95 -15.74
CA PRO A 31 13.62 -13.73 -15.08
C PRO A 31 13.47 -15.23 -15.33
N ALA A 32 14.58 -15.94 -15.52
CA ALA A 32 14.55 -17.39 -15.77
C ALA A 32 14.00 -18.19 -14.57
N VAL A 33 14.21 -17.69 -13.34
CA VAL A 33 13.70 -18.29 -12.11
C VAL A 33 12.69 -17.34 -11.46
N MET A 34 11.42 -17.75 -11.43
CA MET A 34 10.30 -16.98 -10.89
C MET A 34 10.14 -17.15 -9.37
N GLY A 35 11.17 -16.76 -8.62
CA GLY A 35 11.11 -16.66 -7.16
C GLY A 35 10.26 -15.47 -6.66
N ALA A 36 10.10 -15.33 -5.34
CA ALA A 36 9.28 -14.26 -4.76
C ALA A 36 9.70 -12.85 -5.21
N LEU A 37 10.99 -12.51 -5.13
CA LEU A 37 11.51 -11.21 -5.56
C LEU A 37 11.35 -10.99 -7.08
N ALA A 38 11.61 -12.02 -7.89
CA ALA A 38 11.45 -11.95 -9.34
C ALA A 38 9.98 -11.66 -9.72
N ARG A 39 9.02 -12.27 -9.01
CA ARG A 39 7.59 -12.00 -9.22
C ARG A 39 7.23 -10.55 -8.92
N LEU A 40 7.72 -9.97 -7.81
CA LEU A 40 7.54 -8.54 -7.52
C LEU A 40 8.09 -7.66 -8.65
N CYS A 41 9.30 -7.98 -9.14
CA CYS A 41 9.95 -7.24 -10.23
C CYS A 41 9.17 -7.34 -11.56
N VAL A 42 8.61 -8.52 -11.87
CA VAL A 42 7.74 -8.71 -13.05
C VAL A 42 6.43 -7.96 -12.91
N VAL A 43 5.78 -7.99 -11.73
CA VAL A 43 4.57 -7.19 -11.46
C VAL A 43 4.87 -5.71 -11.67
N ARG A 44 5.98 -5.20 -11.12
CA ARG A 44 6.44 -3.82 -11.38
C ARG A 44 6.56 -3.54 -12.87
N GLY A 45 7.29 -4.38 -13.59
CA GLY A 45 7.49 -4.23 -15.03
C GLY A 45 6.18 -4.16 -15.81
N ILE A 46 5.24 -5.07 -15.52
CA ILE A 46 3.91 -5.11 -16.17
C ILE A 46 3.14 -3.82 -15.93
N ARG A 47 3.16 -3.27 -14.71
CA ARG A 47 2.40 -2.07 -14.37
C ARG A 47 2.92 -0.83 -15.09
N HIS A 48 4.23 -0.74 -15.32
CA HIS A 48 4.90 0.44 -15.88
C HIS A 48 5.17 0.34 -17.39
N HIS A 49 5.21 -0.87 -17.97
CA HIS A 49 5.55 -1.08 -19.37
C HIS A 49 4.43 -1.84 -20.11
N GLU A 50 3.63 -1.12 -20.89
CA GLU A 50 2.48 -1.70 -21.60
C GLU A 50 2.88 -2.79 -22.61
N GLY A 51 3.94 -2.58 -23.39
CA GLY A 51 4.41 -3.58 -24.38
C GLY A 51 4.79 -4.89 -23.69
N PHE A 52 5.52 -4.80 -22.58
CA PHE A 52 5.88 -5.95 -21.75
C PHE A 52 4.64 -6.66 -21.20
N ALA A 53 3.63 -5.92 -20.74
CA ALA A 53 2.36 -6.51 -20.30
C ALA A 53 1.64 -7.27 -21.42
N GLN A 54 1.62 -6.72 -22.65
CA GLN A 54 0.98 -7.38 -23.79
C GLN A 54 1.67 -8.71 -24.15
N GLU A 55 3.00 -8.74 -24.12
CA GLU A 55 3.79 -9.95 -24.39
C GLU A 55 3.54 -11.07 -23.36
N LEU A 56 3.24 -10.71 -22.12
CA LEU A 56 3.03 -11.68 -21.04
C LEU A 56 1.57 -12.11 -20.86
N TYR A 57 0.64 -11.48 -21.58
CA TYR A 57 -0.79 -11.77 -21.43
C TYR A 57 -1.11 -13.22 -21.80
N GLY A 58 -1.65 -13.98 -20.85
CA GLY A 58 -1.97 -15.41 -21.04
C GLY A 58 -0.78 -16.37 -20.95
N ASN A 59 0.45 -15.87 -20.75
CA ASN A 59 1.66 -16.69 -20.79
C ASN A 59 2.22 -17.08 -19.41
N LEU A 60 1.74 -16.45 -18.33
CA LEU A 60 2.20 -16.69 -16.96
C LEU A 60 1.03 -16.97 -16.01
N GLU A 61 1.13 -18.06 -15.24
CA GLU A 61 0.06 -18.54 -14.36
C GLU A 61 0.30 -18.19 -12.87
N PHE A 62 0.66 -16.94 -12.57
CA PHE A 62 0.73 -16.44 -11.19
C PHE A 62 -0.43 -15.47 -10.92
N PRO A 63 -1.21 -15.63 -9.84
CA PRO A 63 -2.35 -14.76 -9.54
C PRO A 63 -2.00 -13.26 -9.50
N GLU A 64 -0.89 -12.91 -8.87
CA GLU A 64 -0.37 -11.54 -8.77
C GLU A 64 -0.01 -10.96 -10.15
N ILE A 65 0.56 -11.77 -11.05
CA ILE A 65 0.88 -11.36 -12.41
C ILE A 65 -0.39 -11.14 -13.22
N ARG A 66 -1.40 -12.03 -13.08
CA ARG A 66 -2.69 -11.86 -13.75
C ARG A 66 -3.39 -10.58 -13.32
N ARG A 67 -3.42 -10.29 -12.02
CA ARG A 67 -3.94 -9.01 -11.50
C ARG A 67 -3.16 -7.83 -12.04
N ALA A 68 -1.84 -7.90 -12.10
CA ALA A 68 -1.00 -6.85 -12.69
C ALA A 68 -1.33 -6.59 -14.16
N LEU A 69 -1.51 -7.64 -14.96
CA LEU A 69 -1.89 -7.57 -16.37
C LEU A 69 -3.27 -6.90 -16.53
N ASN A 70 -4.24 -7.30 -15.69
CA ASN A 70 -5.57 -6.71 -15.69
C ASN A 70 -5.53 -5.23 -15.26
N ALA A 71 -4.73 -4.90 -14.23
CA ALA A 71 -4.53 -3.52 -13.82
C ALA A 71 -3.94 -2.68 -14.96
N ARG A 72 -2.89 -3.17 -15.63
CA ARG A 72 -2.28 -2.47 -16.76
C ARG A 72 -3.26 -2.31 -17.92
N ALA A 73 -4.07 -3.32 -18.23
CA ALA A 73 -5.10 -3.21 -19.25
C ALA A 73 -6.09 -2.08 -18.93
N ILE A 74 -6.59 -2.01 -17.68
CA ILE A 74 -7.52 -0.95 -17.23
C ILE A 74 -6.86 0.43 -17.32
N MET A 75 -5.60 0.56 -16.88
CA MET A 75 -4.81 1.80 -16.99
C MET A 75 -4.63 2.25 -18.44
N SER A 76 -4.41 1.31 -19.36
CA SER A 76 -4.37 1.53 -20.81
C SER A 76 -5.77 1.65 -21.45
N ASN A 77 -6.82 1.93 -20.68
CA ASN A 77 -8.20 2.11 -21.15
C ASN A 77 -8.82 0.89 -21.85
N ARG A 78 -8.38 -0.32 -21.52
CA ARG A 78 -8.94 -1.59 -21.99
C ARG A 78 -9.61 -2.35 -20.84
N ILE A 79 -10.78 -2.93 -21.10
CA ILE A 79 -11.52 -3.70 -20.10
C ILE A 79 -11.15 -5.19 -20.25
N PRO A 80 -10.37 -5.78 -19.33
CA PRO A 80 -10.01 -7.19 -19.40
C PRO A 80 -11.20 -8.10 -19.09
N GLU A 81 -11.04 -9.41 -19.33
CA GLU A 81 -11.93 -10.44 -18.80
C GLU A 81 -11.43 -10.90 -17.42
N MET A 82 -12.22 -10.67 -16.38
CA MET A 82 -11.97 -11.09 -15.01
C MET A 82 -13.06 -12.10 -14.60
N ASN A 83 -12.69 -13.37 -14.52
CA ASN A 83 -13.62 -14.50 -14.39
C ASN A 83 -13.85 -14.91 -12.93
N GLY A 84 -12.99 -14.47 -12.01
CA GLY A 84 -13.16 -14.73 -10.59
C GLY A 84 -12.54 -13.66 -9.70
N PRO A 85 -12.82 -13.70 -8.38
CA PRO A 85 -12.33 -12.68 -7.43
C PRO A 85 -10.81 -12.49 -7.45
N GLY A 86 -10.05 -13.56 -7.73
CA GLY A 86 -8.59 -13.53 -7.80
C GLY A 86 -8.02 -12.80 -9.02
N ASP A 87 -8.85 -12.45 -10.01
CA ASP A 87 -8.43 -11.75 -11.23
C ASP A 87 -8.53 -10.22 -11.08
N PHE A 88 -9.29 -9.73 -10.10
CA PHE A 88 -9.49 -8.29 -9.89
C PHE A 88 -8.28 -7.68 -9.18
N PRO A 89 -7.57 -6.71 -9.79
CA PRO A 89 -6.51 -5.98 -9.10
C PRO A 89 -7.10 -5.07 -8.02
N TYR A 90 -6.35 -4.89 -6.92
CA TYR A 90 -6.78 -3.95 -5.89
C TYR A 90 -6.56 -2.49 -6.31
N CYS A 91 -5.40 -2.19 -6.90
CA CYS A 91 -5.05 -0.87 -7.42
C CYS A 91 -4.84 -0.91 -8.95
N PHE A 92 -5.64 -0.13 -9.68
CA PHE A 92 -5.56 0.06 -11.13
C PHE A 92 -5.49 1.54 -11.54
N TRP A 93 -5.16 2.44 -10.61
CA TRP A 93 -5.05 3.90 -10.84
C TRP A 93 -3.61 4.44 -10.67
N HIS A 94 -2.61 3.55 -10.69
CA HIS A 94 -1.18 3.89 -10.59
C HIS A 94 -0.33 2.89 -11.40
N PRO A 95 0.63 3.34 -12.23
CA PRO A 95 1.11 4.73 -12.36
C PRO A 95 0.20 5.62 -13.22
N GLU A 96 -0.65 5.05 -14.06
CA GLU A 96 -1.55 5.80 -14.93
C GLU A 96 -2.98 5.72 -14.40
N VAL A 97 -3.73 6.82 -14.45
CA VAL A 97 -5.15 6.82 -14.05
C VAL A 97 -6.00 6.52 -15.27
N PRO A 98 -6.91 5.53 -15.22
CA PRO A 98 -7.84 5.26 -16.32
C PRO A 98 -8.74 6.47 -16.61
N GLY A 99 -9.15 6.60 -17.87
CA GLY A 99 -10.14 7.60 -18.27
C GLY A 99 -11.52 7.33 -17.67
N GLU A 100 -12.31 8.39 -17.45
CA GLU A 100 -13.64 8.29 -16.85
C GLU A 100 -14.55 7.30 -17.60
N GLN A 101 -14.52 7.31 -18.94
CA GLN A 101 -15.32 6.38 -19.75
C GLN A 101 -14.92 4.92 -19.53
N THR A 102 -13.63 4.64 -19.30
CA THR A 102 -13.16 3.28 -18.99
C THR A 102 -13.71 2.82 -17.66
N LEU A 103 -13.70 3.70 -16.64
CA LEU A 103 -14.25 3.39 -15.33
C LEU A 103 -15.76 3.12 -15.40
N ARG A 104 -16.52 3.89 -16.19
CA ARG A 104 -17.96 3.64 -16.44
C ARG A 104 -18.20 2.27 -17.06
N ARG A 105 -17.47 1.93 -18.13
CA ARG A 105 -17.55 0.61 -18.79
C ARG A 105 -17.16 -0.54 -17.86
N LEU A 106 -16.23 -0.30 -16.94
CA LEU A 106 -15.81 -1.29 -15.95
C LEU A 106 -16.93 -1.62 -14.97
N LEU A 107 -17.68 -0.60 -14.51
CA LEU A 107 -18.87 -0.76 -13.66
C LEU A 107 -20.03 -1.43 -14.41
N GLU A 108 -20.25 -1.08 -15.67
CA GLU A 108 -21.28 -1.70 -16.52
C GLU A 108 -21.03 -3.20 -16.71
N LYS A 109 -19.74 -3.58 -16.89
CA LYS A 109 -19.37 -4.98 -17.10
C LYS A 109 -19.41 -5.81 -15.81
N TYR A 110 -19.12 -5.20 -14.66
CA TYR A 110 -19.04 -5.89 -13.36
C TYR A 110 -19.92 -5.20 -12.30
N PRO A 111 -21.24 -5.10 -12.51
CA PRO A 111 -22.13 -4.25 -11.70
C PRO A 111 -22.29 -4.72 -10.25
N ASP A 112 -22.19 -6.03 -10.00
CA ASP A 112 -22.38 -6.62 -8.66
C ASP A 112 -21.11 -6.57 -7.80
N ASN A 113 -19.98 -6.14 -8.35
CA ASN A 113 -18.72 -6.09 -7.61
C ASN A 113 -18.65 -4.81 -6.76
N LYS A 114 -19.05 -4.95 -5.49
CA LYS A 114 -19.05 -3.84 -4.53
C LYS A 114 -17.66 -3.25 -4.28
N LEU A 115 -16.63 -4.10 -4.17
CA LEU A 115 -15.24 -3.64 -3.99
C LEU A 115 -14.79 -2.80 -5.18
N LEU A 116 -15.09 -3.27 -6.40
CA LEU A 116 -14.79 -2.54 -7.63
C LEU A 116 -15.43 -1.14 -7.66
N ARG A 117 -16.68 -1.00 -7.18
CA ARG A 117 -17.34 0.31 -7.09
C ARG A 117 -16.54 1.32 -6.24
N TYR A 118 -15.99 0.88 -5.12
CA TYR A 118 -15.14 1.72 -4.25
C TYR A 118 -13.74 1.95 -4.85
N GLN A 119 -13.15 0.94 -5.50
CA GLN A 119 -11.90 1.12 -6.24
C GLN A 119 -12.03 2.13 -7.38
N VAL A 120 -13.16 2.13 -8.09
CA VAL A 120 -13.49 3.15 -9.09
C VAL A 120 -13.64 4.52 -8.43
N GLY A 121 -14.30 4.62 -7.27
CA GLY A 121 -14.36 5.85 -6.49
C GLY A 121 -12.98 6.40 -6.13
N ARG A 122 -12.05 5.52 -5.73
CA ARG A 122 -10.67 5.90 -5.44
C ARG A 122 -9.87 6.27 -6.70
N ALA A 123 -10.10 5.59 -7.82
CA ALA A 123 -9.56 6.01 -9.11
C ALA A 123 -10.10 7.39 -9.55
N CYS A 124 -11.36 7.72 -9.23
CA CYS A 124 -11.91 9.05 -9.46
C CYS A 124 -11.22 10.10 -8.59
N ALA A 125 -10.96 9.80 -7.31
CA ALA A 125 -10.19 10.67 -6.43
C ALA A 125 -8.76 10.91 -6.95
N ALA A 126 -8.08 9.86 -7.40
CA ALA A 126 -6.75 9.96 -8.00
C ALA A 126 -6.75 10.70 -9.35
N GLY A 127 -7.82 10.62 -10.15
CA GLY A 127 -7.92 11.21 -11.49
C GLY A 127 -8.63 12.56 -11.58
N GLY A 128 -9.35 12.98 -10.53
CA GLY A 128 -10.22 14.16 -10.56
C GLY A 128 -11.56 13.96 -11.28
N HIS A 129 -12.02 12.71 -11.44
CA HIS A 129 -13.29 12.38 -12.13
C HIS A 129 -14.51 12.63 -11.24
N THR A 130 -14.72 13.91 -10.87
CA THR A 130 -15.69 14.33 -9.86
C THR A 130 -17.13 13.97 -10.23
N THR A 131 -17.51 14.11 -11.50
CA THR A 131 -18.85 13.75 -12.00
C THR A 131 -19.15 12.28 -11.75
N LEU A 132 -18.27 11.39 -12.21
CA LEU A 132 -18.41 9.96 -11.99
C LEU A 132 -18.44 9.62 -10.50
N TYR A 133 -17.57 10.21 -9.68
CA TYR A 133 -17.55 9.96 -8.24
C TYR A 133 -18.93 10.18 -7.59
N HIS A 134 -19.61 11.29 -7.91
CA HIS A 134 -20.93 11.58 -7.36
C HIS A 134 -21.99 10.57 -7.81
N GLU A 135 -21.95 10.11 -9.06
CA GLU A 135 -22.88 9.10 -9.57
C GLU A 135 -22.73 7.74 -8.87
N LEU A 136 -21.54 7.44 -8.34
CA LEU A 136 -21.31 6.19 -7.60
C LEU A 136 -22.09 6.13 -6.28
N GLY A 137 -22.54 7.26 -5.72
CA GLY A 137 -23.31 7.27 -4.46
C GLY A 137 -22.65 6.46 -3.33
N LEU A 138 -21.32 6.58 -3.21
CA LEU A 138 -20.56 5.86 -2.19
C LEU A 138 -20.81 6.45 -0.80
N LEU A 139 -20.56 5.66 0.25
CA LEU A 139 -20.37 6.24 1.57
C LEU A 139 -19.16 7.19 1.54
N PRO A 140 -19.17 8.26 2.35
CA PRO A 140 -18.04 9.19 2.46
C PRO A 140 -16.83 8.51 3.13
N ASP A 141 -16.09 7.74 2.33
CA ASP A 141 -14.98 6.88 2.76
C ASP A 141 -13.67 7.68 2.92
N VAL A 142 -13.00 7.51 4.06
CA VAL A 142 -11.79 8.26 4.39
C VAL A 142 -10.59 7.89 3.53
N ALA A 143 -10.49 6.67 2.99
CA ALA A 143 -9.41 6.30 2.08
C ALA A 143 -9.54 7.03 0.73
N ILE A 144 -10.78 7.21 0.25
CA ILE A 144 -11.04 8.01 -0.94
C ILE A 144 -10.74 9.49 -0.67
N ALA A 145 -11.07 10.00 0.52
CA ALA A 145 -10.72 11.37 0.90
C ALA A 145 -9.20 11.59 1.00
N GLU A 146 -8.47 10.65 1.59
CA GLU A 146 -7.00 10.70 1.66
C GLU A 146 -6.39 10.73 0.25
N GLU A 147 -6.86 9.88 -0.67
CA GLU A 147 -6.43 9.87 -2.08
C GLU A 147 -6.77 11.19 -2.79
N ALA A 148 -7.98 11.71 -2.59
CA ALA A 148 -8.43 12.96 -3.20
C ALA A 148 -7.62 14.18 -2.74
N ARG A 149 -7.20 14.17 -1.46
CA ARG A 149 -6.31 15.18 -0.91
C ARG A 149 -4.90 15.08 -1.49
N ASP A 150 -4.40 13.86 -1.69
CA ASP A 150 -3.08 13.62 -2.30
C ASP A 150 -3.00 14.22 -3.71
N ASN A 151 -4.09 14.12 -4.49
CA ASN A 151 -4.25 14.84 -5.75
C ASN A 151 -5.03 16.17 -5.60
N ALA A 152 -4.62 17.06 -4.69
CA ALA A 152 -5.37 18.29 -4.40
C ALA A 152 -5.74 19.14 -5.64
N THR A 153 -4.90 19.11 -6.69
CA THR A 153 -5.12 19.87 -7.94
C THR A 153 -6.43 19.51 -8.65
N SER A 154 -6.80 18.22 -8.68
CA SER A 154 -7.98 17.74 -9.40
C SER A 154 -8.97 16.98 -8.53
N GLY A 155 -8.52 16.44 -7.39
CA GLY A 155 -9.31 15.71 -6.41
C GLY A 155 -9.95 16.59 -5.32
N GLY A 156 -9.62 17.90 -5.26
CA GLY A 156 -10.09 18.80 -4.20
C GLY A 156 -11.61 18.84 -4.03
N ALA A 157 -12.39 18.78 -5.11
CA ALA A 157 -13.86 18.75 -5.03
C ALA A 157 -14.39 17.46 -4.38
N ILE A 158 -13.79 16.31 -4.68
CA ILE A 158 -14.13 15.01 -4.07
C ILE A 158 -13.73 15.03 -2.59
N PHE A 159 -12.54 15.53 -2.28
CA PHE A 159 -12.07 15.68 -0.90
C PHE A 159 -13.06 16.51 -0.09
N GLU A 160 -13.41 17.71 -0.56
CA GLU A 160 -14.37 18.60 0.09
C GLU A 160 -15.76 17.97 0.26
N ALA A 161 -16.25 17.25 -0.76
CA ALA A 161 -17.52 16.56 -0.68
C ALA A 161 -17.54 15.53 0.45
N ILE A 162 -16.45 14.75 0.61
CA ILE A 162 -16.36 13.73 1.68
C ILE A 162 -16.17 14.37 3.06
N VAL A 163 -15.27 15.36 3.20
CA VAL A 163 -14.94 15.90 4.52
C VAL A 163 -16.01 16.79 5.14
N ARG A 164 -16.96 17.30 4.32
CA ARG A 164 -18.11 18.07 4.79
C ARG A 164 -19.24 17.21 5.34
N GLU A 165 -19.23 15.91 5.05
CA GLU A 165 -20.23 15.00 5.59
C GLU A 165 -20.11 14.89 7.12
N PRO A 166 -21.24 14.91 7.86
CA PRO A 166 -21.21 14.86 9.32
C PRO A 166 -20.69 13.52 9.85
N ILE A 167 -20.85 12.44 9.07
CA ILE A 167 -20.38 11.10 9.39
C ILE A 167 -19.60 10.59 8.18
N ARG A 168 -18.33 10.22 8.42
CA ARG A 168 -17.45 9.61 7.44
C ARG A 168 -17.15 8.17 7.85
N TYR A 169 -16.76 7.34 6.89
CA TYR A 169 -16.62 5.91 7.09
C TYR A 169 -15.20 5.44 6.80
N ALA A 170 -14.71 4.48 7.58
CA ALA A 170 -13.60 3.62 7.16
C ALA A 170 -14.21 2.34 6.61
N TYR A 171 -14.21 2.18 5.28
CA TYR A 171 -14.76 1.01 4.63
C TYR A 171 -13.74 0.27 3.77
N MET A 172 -12.95 0.99 2.97
CA MET A 172 -11.78 0.42 2.31
C MET A 172 -10.69 0.09 3.34
N ASP A 173 -10.03 -1.06 3.15
CA ASP A 173 -8.91 -1.51 3.99
C ASP A 173 -7.71 -1.89 3.11
N ASP A 174 -6.73 -0.98 3.05
CA ASP A 174 -5.51 -1.16 2.26
C ASP A 174 -4.53 -2.16 2.87
N TYR A 175 -4.63 -2.43 4.17
CA TYR A 175 -3.79 -3.43 4.81
C TYR A 175 -4.14 -4.84 4.33
N LEU A 176 -5.43 -5.05 4.01
CA LEU A 176 -5.97 -6.34 3.58
C LEU A 176 -6.42 -6.37 2.11
N ARG A 177 -6.40 -5.22 1.43
CA ARG A 177 -6.84 -5.05 0.03
C ARG A 177 -8.30 -5.49 -0.17
N CYS A 178 -9.17 -5.06 0.74
CA CYS A 178 -10.59 -5.44 0.72
C CYS A 178 -11.50 -4.29 1.16
N LEU A 179 -12.80 -4.55 1.11
CA LEU A 179 -13.76 -3.82 1.93
C LEU A 179 -13.89 -4.55 3.26
N ARG A 180 -13.99 -3.78 4.36
CA ARG A 180 -14.37 -4.31 5.66
C ARG A 180 -15.73 -5.01 5.56
N GLU A 181 -16.02 -5.93 6.47
CA GLU A 181 -17.34 -6.58 6.49
C GLU A 181 -18.46 -5.55 6.76
N ALA A 182 -18.20 -4.63 7.71
CA ALA A 182 -19.06 -3.49 8.00
C ALA A 182 -18.26 -2.18 7.95
N PRO A 183 -18.80 -1.11 7.34
CA PRO A 183 -18.18 0.21 7.36
C PRO A 183 -18.19 0.79 8.78
N ILE A 184 -17.07 1.37 9.21
CA ILE A 184 -16.93 1.96 10.56
C ILE A 184 -17.30 3.44 10.49
N PRO A 185 -18.41 3.90 11.11
CA PRO A 185 -18.81 5.30 11.10
C PRO A 185 -17.95 6.16 12.04
N GLY A 186 -17.92 7.47 11.80
CA GLY A 186 -17.19 8.42 12.63
C GLY A 186 -15.67 8.40 12.39
N ALA A 187 -15.25 7.91 11.23
CA ALA A 187 -13.85 7.87 10.85
C ALA A 187 -13.30 9.28 10.54
N TYR A 188 -12.00 9.43 10.79
CA TYR A 188 -11.22 10.61 10.44
C TYR A 188 -10.09 10.21 9.51
N LEU A 189 -9.51 11.18 8.80
CA LEU A 189 -8.31 10.92 8.03
C LEU A 189 -7.16 10.64 9.00
N ASN A 190 -6.53 9.47 8.84
CA ASN A 190 -5.59 8.95 9.83
C ASN A 190 -4.35 8.32 9.19
N GLY A 191 -4.16 8.45 7.87
CA GLY A 191 -3.00 7.89 7.17
C GLY A 191 -3.04 6.35 7.09
N ASP A 192 -4.27 5.81 7.02
CA ASP A 192 -4.54 4.38 6.91
C ASP A 192 -4.82 3.95 5.46
N ALA A 193 -4.75 4.88 4.50
CA ALA A 193 -4.76 4.58 3.07
C ALA A 193 -3.38 4.80 2.44
N CYS A 194 -3.03 3.90 1.52
CA CYS A 194 -1.84 4.02 0.67
C CYS A 194 -2.15 4.93 -0.53
N VAL A 195 -1.97 6.24 -0.36
CA VAL A 195 -2.22 7.21 -1.44
C VAL A 195 -1.15 7.16 -2.52
N ARG A 196 -1.48 7.67 -3.71
CA ARG A 196 -0.62 7.64 -4.91
C ARG A 196 0.81 8.12 -4.67
N SER A 197 1.02 9.25 -3.99
CA SER A 197 2.36 9.78 -3.70
C SER A 197 3.22 8.85 -2.84
N MET A 198 2.62 7.90 -2.10
CA MET A 198 3.36 6.88 -1.37
C MET A 198 3.89 5.78 -2.30
N LEU A 199 3.17 5.45 -3.37
CA LEU A 199 3.57 4.44 -4.37
C LEU A 199 4.74 4.91 -5.24
N ASP A 200 4.94 6.22 -5.35
CA ASP A 200 6.07 6.82 -6.04
C ASP A 200 7.38 6.73 -5.22
N LYS A 201 7.29 6.36 -3.94
CA LYS A 201 8.46 6.18 -3.05
C LYS A 201 8.98 4.75 -3.16
N THR A 202 9.87 4.52 -4.12
CA THR A 202 10.37 3.18 -4.46
C THR A 202 11.40 2.59 -3.49
N LEU A 203 11.54 1.27 -3.55
CA LEU A 203 12.53 0.47 -2.83
C LEU A 203 13.57 -0.10 -3.80
N PHE A 204 14.85 0.01 -3.47
CA PHE A 204 15.93 -0.43 -4.35
C PHE A 204 16.10 -1.96 -4.38
N VAL A 205 16.08 -2.57 -5.57
CA VAL A 205 16.23 -4.03 -5.77
C VAL A 205 17.64 -4.57 -5.52
N GLY A 206 18.69 -3.75 -5.67
CA GLY A 206 20.09 -4.21 -5.60
C GLY A 206 20.73 -4.17 -4.20
N GLY A 207 19.98 -3.78 -3.16
CA GLY A 207 20.50 -3.76 -1.80
C GLY A 207 20.57 -5.18 -1.20
N PRO A 208 21.41 -5.43 -0.17
CA PRO A 208 21.38 -6.69 0.56
C PRO A 208 20.08 -6.81 1.38
N ILE A 209 18.93 -6.99 0.73
CA ILE A 209 17.62 -6.97 1.41
C ILE A 209 16.60 -7.81 0.62
N TYR A 210 16.73 -9.13 0.70
CA TYR A 210 15.56 -9.90 1.07
C TYR A 210 15.61 -10.05 2.59
N ASN A 211 15.20 -9.00 3.30
CA ASN A 211 14.86 -9.13 4.70
C ASN A 211 13.35 -9.37 4.76
N PRO A 212 12.87 -10.61 4.98
CA PRO A 212 11.44 -10.88 5.08
C PRO A 212 10.76 -10.10 6.22
N HIS A 213 11.52 -9.41 7.08
CA HIS A 213 11.03 -8.50 8.12
C HIS A 213 10.76 -7.05 7.63
N GLU A 214 11.14 -6.68 6.41
CA GLU A 214 11.00 -5.31 5.87
C GLU A 214 9.91 -5.20 4.79
N GLN A 215 8.86 -6.03 4.89
CA GLN A 215 7.71 -5.94 3.98
C GLN A 215 7.06 -4.55 4.12
N PRO A 216 6.71 -3.90 3.00
CA PRO A 216 5.90 -2.70 3.05
C PRO A 216 4.60 -2.94 3.82
N ILE A 217 4.21 -1.95 4.62
CA ILE A 217 2.94 -1.97 5.35
C ILE A 217 1.74 -2.09 4.39
N PHE A 218 1.86 -1.44 3.23
CA PHE A 218 0.87 -1.49 2.16
C PHE A 218 1.49 -2.14 0.92
N ASP A 219 0.74 -3.02 0.29
CA ASP A 219 1.13 -3.66 -0.98
C ASP A 219 -0.06 -3.68 -1.96
N ILE A 220 -0.71 -2.52 -2.11
CA ILE A 220 -1.91 -2.38 -2.94
C ILE A 220 -1.64 -2.61 -4.44
N THR A 221 -0.36 -2.51 -4.85
CA THR A 221 0.14 -2.71 -6.22
C THR A 221 0.75 -4.08 -6.46
N GLU A 222 1.05 -4.86 -5.41
CA GLU A 222 1.65 -6.21 -5.45
C GLU A 222 3.08 -6.27 -5.99
N ASP A 223 3.77 -5.14 -5.98
CA ASP A 223 5.14 -4.97 -6.47
C ASP A 223 6.10 -4.49 -5.38
N TRP A 224 5.61 -4.26 -4.15
CA TRP A 224 6.35 -3.63 -3.04
C TRP A 224 6.96 -2.26 -3.39
N CYS A 225 6.51 -1.64 -4.48
CA CYS A 225 7.17 -0.49 -5.10
C CYS A 225 8.67 -0.73 -5.34
N MET A 226 9.06 -1.97 -5.65
CA MET A 226 10.44 -2.31 -5.99
C MET A 226 10.86 -1.62 -7.29
N ASP A 227 12.07 -1.10 -7.34
CA ASP A 227 12.58 -0.42 -8.53
C ASP A 227 14.12 -0.49 -8.63
N VAL A 228 14.65 -0.15 -9.80
CA VAL A 228 16.10 -0.13 -10.08
C VAL A 228 16.80 1.01 -9.32
N GLU A 229 16.05 2.04 -8.98
CA GLU A 229 16.46 3.12 -8.10
C GLU A 229 15.51 3.18 -6.90
N GLY A 230 16.00 3.53 -5.72
CA GLY A 230 15.10 3.66 -4.59
C GLY A 230 15.80 4.06 -3.30
N VAL A 231 15.00 4.54 -2.36
CA VAL A 231 15.49 5.00 -1.06
C VAL A 231 14.85 4.15 0.03
N ARG A 232 15.70 3.53 0.85
CA ARG A 232 15.25 2.76 2.02
C ARG A 232 14.38 3.64 2.91
N PRO A 233 13.29 3.12 3.51
CA PRO A 233 12.39 3.92 4.34
C PRO A 233 13.12 4.77 5.40
N GLY A 234 14.07 4.17 6.14
CA GLY A 234 14.84 4.89 7.17
C GLY A 234 15.85 5.93 6.65
N ALA A 235 16.12 5.97 5.34
CA ALA A 235 16.98 6.97 4.71
C ALA A 235 16.19 8.12 4.07
N ARG A 236 14.86 8.05 4.06
CA ARG A 236 14.00 9.10 3.50
C ARG A 236 14.03 10.32 4.43
N PRO A 237 14.02 11.55 3.88
CA PRO A 237 13.92 12.74 4.70
C PRO A 237 12.59 12.72 5.46
N VAL A 238 12.64 13.12 6.74
CA VAL A 238 11.43 13.28 7.55
C VAL A 238 10.75 14.57 7.11
N ASP A 239 9.47 14.46 6.80
CA ASP A 239 8.64 15.59 6.41
C ASP A 239 8.51 16.63 7.55
N PRO A 240 8.68 17.94 7.28
CA PRO A 240 8.58 18.98 8.31
C PRO A 240 7.22 19.02 9.03
N GLU A 241 6.13 18.66 8.35
CA GLU A 241 4.81 18.57 8.98
C GLU A 241 4.74 17.37 9.92
N THR A 242 5.33 16.22 9.58
CA THR A 242 5.53 15.10 10.53
C THR A 242 6.29 15.57 11.77
N VAL A 243 7.38 16.34 11.61
CA VAL A 243 8.16 16.87 12.74
C VAL A 243 7.30 17.80 13.60
N ARG A 244 6.53 18.70 12.98
CA ARG A 244 5.61 19.61 13.67
C ARG A 244 4.57 18.85 14.50
N LEU A 245 4.07 17.74 13.98
CA LEU A 245 3.08 16.91 14.66
C LEU A 245 3.67 16.18 15.89
N LEU A 246 4.99 15.99 16.01
CA LEU A 246 5.59 15.34 17.18
C LEU A 246 5.33 16.08 18.50
N TYR A 247 5.28 17.41 18.47
CA TYR A 247 5.14 18.25 19.66
C TYR A 247 3.83 19.05 19.73
N ASN A 248 2.96 18.91 18.72
CA ASN A 248 1.62 19.51 18.71
C ASN A 248 0.52 18.45 18.94
N PRO A 249 -0.68 18.86 19.39
CA PRO A 249 -1.85 17.99 19.36
C PRO A 249 -2.10 17.46 17.95
N LEU A 250 -2.46 16.17 17.83
CA LEU A 250 -2.83 15.60 16.54
C LEU A 250 -4.18 16.19 16.08
N PRO A 251 -4.26 16.83 14.90
CA PRO A 251 -5.54 17.29 14.37
C PRO A 251 -6.49 16.10 14.19
N ARG A 252 -7.81 16.31 14.18
CA ARG A 252 -8.76 15.20 13.98
C ARG A 252 -8.52 14.48 12.66
N ASP A 253 -8.43 15.24 11.57
CA ASP A 253 -7.97 14.75 10.28
C ASP A 253 -6.46 14.98 10.17
N LEU A 254 -5.68 13.90 10.18
CA LEU A 254 -4.25 13.98 9.93
C LEU A 254 -4.00 14.48 8.50
N PRO A 255 -3.00 15.35 8.29
CA PRO A 255 -2.53 15.68 6.94
C PRO A 255 -1.89 14.45 6.29
N THR A 256 -1.65 14.52 4.98
CA THR A 256 -0.92 13.48 4.26
C THR A 256 0.55 13.50 4.70
N VAL A 257 0.92 12.61 5.60
CA VAL A 257 2.27 12.49 6.16
C VAL A 257 2.68 11.03 6.32
N ASP A 258 3.99 10.78 6.33
CA ASP A 258 4.50 9.51 6.83
C ASP A 258 4.34 9.46 8.36
N LYS A 259 3.30 8.74 8.82
CA LYS A 259 2.97 8.65 10.24
C LYS A 259 3.80 7.63 11.00
N ASP A 260 4.68 6.87 10.35
CA ASP A 260 5.45 5.81 11.02
C ASP A 260 6.31 6.39 12.15
N LEU A 261 6.93 7.54 11.93
CA LEU A 261 7.67 8.25 12.98
C LEU A 261 6.76 8.68 14.15
N LEU A 262 5.53 9.10 13.88
CA LEU A 262 4.57 9.47 14.92
C LEU A 262 4.19 8.26 15.79
N ILE A 263 4.02 7.08 15.17
CA ILE A 263 3.76 5.81 15.87
C ILE A 263 4.94 5.47 16.78
N LEU A 264 6.15 5.46 16.23
CA LEU A 264 7.38 5.14 16.97
C LEU A 264 7.57 6.07 18.17
N MET A 265 7.40 7.38 17.97
CA MET A 265 7.57 8.35 19.05
C MET A 265 6.45 8.28 20.10
N ALA A 266 5.22 7.93 19.71
CA ALA A 266 4.15 7.68 20.67
C ALA A 266 4.45 6.45 21.54
N ALA A 267 4.96 5.36 20.95
CA ALA A 267 5.40 4.17 21.68
C ALA A 267 6.56 4.49 22.64
N TRP A 268 7.59 5.17 22.14
CA TRP A 268 8.79 5.53 22.91
C TRP A 268 8.50 6.44 24.10
N SER A 269 7.53 7.35 23.97
CA SER A 269 7.09 8.25 25.04
C SER A 269 6.00 7.66 25.94
N GLY A 270 5.58 6.41 25.69
CA GLY A 270 4.51 5.77 26.45
C GLY A 270 3.16 6.49 26.35
N ASN A 271 2.94 7.26 25.28
CA ASN A 271 1.71 8.05 25.12
C ASN A 271 0.57 7.16 24.58
N ILE A 272 -0.29 6.67 25.49
CA ILE A 272 -1.37 5.73 25.19
C ILE A 272 -2.34 6.30 24.13
N ASP A 273 -2.78 7.54 24.29
CA ASP A 273 -3.79 8.15 23.41
C ASP A 273 -3.27 8.29 21.97
N ARG A 274 -2.04 8.80 21.82
CA ARG A 274 -1.41 8.94 20.49
C ARG A 274 -1.10 7.59 19.89
N TYR A 275 -0.58 6.65 20.67
CA TYR A 275 -0.19 5.35 20.18
C TYR A 275 -1.41 4.55 19.72
N THR A 276 -2.49 4.53 20.51
CA THR A 276 -3.74 3.83 20.16
C THR A 276 -4.37 4.40 18.90
N ARG A 277 -4.33 5.72 18.72
CA ARG A 277 -4.86 6.39 17.54
C ARG A 277 -4.05 6.10 16.27
N LEU A 278 -2.73 6.08 16.38
CA LEU A 278 -1.83 6.05 15.22
C LEU A 278 -1.43 4.64 14.78
N ARG A 279 -1.35 3.69 15.73
CA ARG A 279 -0.82 2.35 15.47
C ARG A 279 -1.58 1.64 14.35
N ARG A 280 -0.86 0.81 13.62
CA ARG A 280 -1.40 0.01 12.52
C ARG A 280 -1.81 -1.39 13.01
N PRO A 281 -2.58 -2.17 12.23
CA PRO A 281 -2.93 -3.55 12.61
C PRO A 281 -1.72 -4.49 12.80
N LYS A 282 -0.62 -4.21 12.09
CA LYS A 282 0.66 -4.90 12.25
C LYS A 282 1.73 -3.92 12.72
N LEU A 283 2.63 -4.39 13.59
CA LEU A 283 3.78 -3.60 14.04
C LEU A 283 4.71 -3.27 12.87
N LEU A 284 5.28 -2.06 12.89
CA LEU A 284 6.36 -1.68 11.98
C LEU A 284 7.63 -2.51 12.29
N SER A 285 8.51 -2.68 11.31
CA SER A 285 9.74 -3.50 11.41
C SER A 285 10.67 -3.14 12.58
N TYR A 286 10.56 -1.93 13.13
CA TYR A 286 11.37 -1.46 14.26
C TYR A 286 10.54 -0.88 15.41
N GLU A 287 9.23 -1.18 15.45
CA GLU A 287 8.35 -0.64 16.48
C GLU A 287 8.57 -1.27 17.86
N LEU A 288 8.89 -2.57 17.89
CA LEU A 288 9.00 -3.32 19.14
C LEU A 288 10.03 -2.74 20.13
N PRO A 289 11.25 -2.33 19.74
CA PRO A 289 12.17 -1.65 20.65
C PRO A 289 11.60 -0.36 21.26
N TYR A 290 10.80 0.41 20.52
CA TYR A 290 10.18 1.66 21.00
C TYR A 290 9.06 1.35 22.00
N VAL A 291 8.25 0.32 21.72
CA VAL A 291 7.25 -0.20 22.65
C VAL A 291 7.90 -0.71 23.94
N ILE A 292 8.96 -1.52 23.84
CA ILE A 292 9.70 -2.05 24.99
C ILE A 292 10.23 -0.92 25.87
N ARG A 293 10.82 0.11 25.26
CA ARG A 293 11.23 1.30 26.01
C ARG A 293 10.04 1.97 26.70
N GLY A 294 8.93 2.16 25.99
CA GLY A 294 7.69 2.70 26.55
C GLY A 294 7.23 1.93 27.80
N ILE A 295 7.26 0.60 27.72
CA ILE A 295 6.92 -0.31 28.83
C ILE A 295 7.86 -0.13 30.03
N TYR A 296 9.17 -0.05 29.79
CA TYR A 296 10.15 0.10 30.88
C TYR A 296 10.09 1.44 31.60
N HIS A 297 9.68 2.51 30.92
CA HIS A 297 9.76 3.86 31.46
C HIS A 297 8.40 4.45 31.87
N TYR A 298 7.28 3.89 31.41
CA TYR A 298 5.94 4.45 31.66
C TYR A 298 4.97 3.37 32.21
N PRO A 299 4.76 3.32 33.54
CA PRO A 299 3.96 2.25 34.18
C PRO A 299 2.53 2.12 33.66
N LEU A 300 1.86 3.23 33.34
CA LEU A 300 0.49 3.19 32.79
C LEU A 300 0.46 2.63 31.36
N PHE A 301 1.45 2.96 30.54
CA PHE A 301 1.60 2.37 29.20
C PHE A 301 1.89 0.87 29.29
N SER A 302 2.75 0.45 30.22
CA SER A 302 3.01 -0.96 30.53
C SER A 302 1.73 -1.70 30.94
N LYS A 303 0.96 -1.12 31.87
CA LYS A 303 -0.33 -1.69 32.29
C LYS A 303 -1.30 -1.80 31.12
N TRP A 304 -1.45 -0.75 30.33
CA TRP A 304 -2.30 -0.75 29.14
C TRP A 304 -1.88 -1.82 28.13
N TRP A 305 -0.57 -1.95 27.85
CA TRP A 305 -0.02 -2.95 26.94
C TRP A 305 -0.30 -4.38 27.41
N SER A 306 -0.16 -4.64 28.72
CA SER A 306 -0.47 -5.96 29.31
C SER A 306 -1.94 -6.36 29.11
N MET A 307 -2.85 -5.40 29.01
CA MET A 307 -4.27 -5.65 28.74
C MET A 307 -4.56 -5.93 27.27
N GLN A 308 -3.63 -5.61 26.36
CA GLN A 308 -3.75 -5.93 24.94
C GLN A 308 -3.37 -7.39 24.63
N MET A 309 -2.62 -8.04 25.53
CA MET A 309 -2.23 -9.44 25.43
C MET A 309 -3.25 -10.32 26.16
N GLN A 310 -4.24 -10.87 25.46
CA GLN A 310 -5.13 -11.88 26.06
C GLN A 310 -4.47 -13.27 26.08
N PRO A 311 -4.87 -14.18 26.99
CA PRO A 311 -4.13 -15.42 27.24
C PRO A 311 -4.17 -16.49 26.12
N ASP A 312 -5.06 -16.44 25.13
CA ASP A 312 -5.28 -17.59 24.23
C ASP A 312 -5.42 -17.30 22.73
N ASN A 313 -4.96 -16.16 22.22
CA ASN A 313 -4.73 -15.97 20.79
C ASN A 313 -3.70 -14.87 20.59
N GLY A 314 -2.85 -14.99 19.56
CA GLY A 314 -1.80 -14.03 19.20
C GLY A 314 -2.27 -12.57 19.06
N PRO A 315 -1.37 -11.63 18.72
CA PRO A 315 -1.67 -10.20 18.77
C PRO A 315 -2.99 -9.89 18.05
N VAL A 316 -3.93 -9.32 18.82
CA VAL A 316 -5.29 -9.05 18.35
C VAL A 316 -5.20 -8.07 17.18
N ALA A 317 -5.64 -8.52 16.00
CA ALA A 317 -6.10 -7.61 14.97
C ALA A 317 -7.35 -6.90 15.53
N ILE A 318 -7.17 -5.69 16.03
CA ILE A 318 -8.28 -4.87 16.51
C ILE A 318 -8.84 -4.14 15.28
N HIS A 319 -10.12 -4.38 14.99
CA HIS A 319 -10.90 -3.79 13.90
C HIS A 319 -10.87 -2.27 13.90
#